data_AF-A0A3E0P0R0-F1
#
_entry.id   AF-A0A3E0P0R0-F1
#
_cell.length_a   1.000
_cell.length_b   1.000
_cell.length_c   1.000
_cell.angle_alpha   90.00
_cell.angle_beta   90.00
_cell.angle_gamma   90.00
#
_symmetry.space_group_name_H-M   'P 1'
#
loop_
_entity.id
_entity.type
_entity.pdbx_description
1 polymer ?
#
loop_
_entity_poly.entity_id
_entity_poly.type
_entity_poly.pdbx_seq_one_letter_code
_entity_poly.pdbx_strand_id
1 'polypeptide(L)'
;MVAALVPAVPGGASDTPFFSEIHYDNTGTDTGEALEVTAPAGMDMTGWSIVLYNGSTDVVYDTTTLSGVVSAAGAFTVTYPSNGLQNGSPDGMALVDPSSTVIEFLSYEGTFTAADGPAAGMTSTDIGVSESSSTAVGDSLQKVGDTWVGPQPSNFAPGLETPVAECDVTDLTLISAVQGPGSSSPISGSDVTVEASVTAIYPDLGGFMVQEEPGDVDGLRSSSEGVFVTPPSGFDFDSLSRFDIVQVTGEVEENFGNTQIDASAVAVCDADPVEIAPEAFSLPAGSNEREAREGMLVVTTQDLTVTSLFTAYRFGELGVSASGILRQPSDVFAPGSPQAMALEDANADNLLFI
;
A
#
# COMPACT_ATOMS: atom_id res chain seq x y z
N MET A 1 51.13 -6.71 -5.81
CA MET A 1 50.64 -5.45 -5.24
C MET A 1 49.22 -5.75 -4.76
N VAL A 2 49.02 -5.88 -3.45
CA VAL A 2 47.70 -6.17 -2.88
C VAL A 2 47.03 -4.83 -2.65
N ALA A 3 45.95 -4.56 -3.39
CA ALA A 3 45.11 -3.40 -3.16
C ALA A 3 44.31 -3.65 -1.88
N ALA A 4 44.64 -2.93 -0.82
CA ALA A 4 43.82 -2.88 0.38
C ALA A 4 42.65 -1.95 0.09
N LEU A 5 41.41 -2.46 0.17
CA LEU A 5 40.25 -1.59 0.35
C LEU A 5 40.45 -0.87 1.69
N VAL A 6 40.52 0.45 1.64
CA VAL A 6 40.39 1.28 2.82
C VAL A 6 38.89 1.31 3.14
N PRO A 7 38.44 0.82 4.31
CA PRO A 7 37.06 1.02 4.71
C PRO A 7 36.81 2.52 4.85
N ALA A 8 35.73 3.00 4.23
CA ALA A 8 35.27 4.36 4.44
C ALA A 8 35.10 4.59 5.94
N VAL A 9 35.74 5.64 6.45
CA VAL A 9 35.48 6.12 7.81
C VAL A 9 34.04 6.64 7.79
N PRO A 10 33.14 6.19 8.69
CA PRO A 10 31.83 6.81 8.80
C PRO A 10 32.05 8.23 9.33
N GLY A 11 32.06 9.20 8.43
CA GLY A 11 31.80 10.59 8.79
C GLY A 11 30.39 10.62 9.38
N GLY A 12 30.23 11.21 10.57
CA GLY A 12 28.92 11.31 11.21
C GLY A 12 27.92 11.90 10.22
N ALA A 13 26.95 11.10 9.80
CA ALA A 13 25.92 11.54 8.89
C ALA A 13 25.18 12.71 9.55
N SER A 14 24.99 13.79 8.78
CA SER A 14 23.99 14.79 9.12
C SER A 14 22.64 14.08 9.14
N ASP A 15 21.92 14.12 10.26
CA ASP A 15 20.56 13.57 10.35
C ASP A 15 19.57 14.35 9.46
N THR A 16 19.95 15.52 8.98
CA THR A 16 19.14 16.38 8.12
C THR A 16 19.38 16.07 6.64
N PRO A 17 18.32 15.76 5.85
CA PRO A 17 18.39 15.60 4.40
C PRO A 17 18.95 16.82 3.67
N PHE A 18 19.70 16.61 2.58
CA PHE A 18 20.28 17.68 1.75
C PHE A 18 20.51 17.22 0.30
N PHE A 19 20.58 18.15 -0.66
CA PHE A 19 20.91 17.88 -2.05
C PHE A 19 22.39 17.49 -2.22
N SER A 20 22.65 16.36 -2.87
CA SER A 20 24.00 15.82 -3.05
C SER A 20 24.47 15.74 -4.51
N GLU A 21 23.55 15.70 -5.48
CA GLU A 21 23.90 15.63 -6.91
C GLU A 21 22.81 16.27 -7.77
N ILE A 22 23.21 16.93 -8.86
CA ILE A 22 22.31 17.50 -9.87
C ILE A 22 22.88 17.31 -11.28
N HIS A 23 22.02 16.94 -12.22
CA HIS A 23 22.27 17.02 -13.65
C HIS A 23 21.11 17.78 -14.32
N TYR A 24 21.39 18.94 -14.93
CA TYR A 24 20.40 19.85 -15.52
C TYR A 24 20.73 20.29 -16.96
N ASP A 25 22.00 20.33 -17.39
CA ASP A 25 22.37 20.78 -18.75
C ASP A 25 23.43 19.86 -19.36
N ASN A 26 23.21 19.42 -20.61
CA ASN A 26 24.21 18.63 -21.33
C ASN A 26 24.24 18.84 -22.84
N THR A 27 25.24 18.22 -23.48
CA THR A 27 25.43 18.32 -24.93
C THR A 27 24.21 17.78 -25.69
N GLY A 28 23.51 18.68 -26.38
CA GLY A 28 22.40 18.31 -27.25
C GLY A 28 21.06 18.68 -26.64
N THR A 29 20.30 17.66 -26.24
CA THR A 29 19.05 17.84 -25.49
C THR A 29 19.28 17.36 -24.07
N ASP A 30 18.83 18.14 -23.09
CA ASP A 30 18.96 17.81 -21.68
C ASP A 30 18.27 16.47 -21.40
N THR A 31 19.09 15.47 -21.09
CA THR A 31 18.70 14.06 -21.00
C THR A 31 19.34 13.43 -19.78
N GLY A 32 18.58 12.60 -19.06
CA GLY A 32 19.06 12.03 -17.80
C GLY A 32 19.05 13.04 -16.65
N GLU A 33 18.26 14.12 -16.75
CA GLU A 33 18.15 15.14 -15.72
C GLU A 33 17.64 14.53 -14.41
N ALA A 34 18.30 14.89 -13.32
CA ALA A 34 18.06 14.28 -12.03
C ALA A 34 18.54 15.15 -10.87
N LEU A 35 17.90 14.96 -9.73
CA LEU A 35 18.31 15.49 -8.43
C LEU A 35 18.47 14.34 -7.43
N GLU A 36 19.60 14.33 -6.73
CA GLU A 36 19.84 13.41 -5.61
C GLU A 36 19.73 14.14 -4.29
N VAL A 37 19.10 13.48 -3.33
CA VAL A 37 19.03 13.90 -1.93
C VAL A 37 19.69 12.82 -1.07
N THR A 38 20.69 13.22 -0.29
CA THR A 38 21.27 12.39 0.77
C THR A 38 20.42 12.52 2.03
N ALA A 39 20.07 11.39 2.65
CA ALA A 39 19.24 11.32 3.84
C ALA A 39 19.53 10.01 4.62
N PRO A 40 19.21 9.93 5.93
CA PRO A 40 19.40 8.70 6.69
C PRO A 40 18.69 7.50 6.05
N ALA A 41 19.38 6.35 5.95
CA ALA A 41 18.76 5.11 5.47
C ALA A 41 17.54 4.74 6.35
N GLY A 42 16.45 4.34 5.72
CA GLY A 42 15.17 4.05 6.35
C GLY A 42 14.32 5.28 6.71
N MET A 43 14.79 6.51 6.45
CA MET A 43 13.97 7.70 6.65
C MET A 43 12.78 7.69 5.71
N ASP A 44 11.57 7.89 6.26
CA ASP A 44 10.36 8.09 5.48
C ASP A 44 10.33 9.51 4.89
N MET A 45 10.28 9.57 3.56
CA MET A 45 10.22 10.82 2.78
C MET A 45 8.79 11.15 2.36
N THR A 46 7.78 10.44 2.85
CA THR A 46 6.37 10.69 2.54
C THR A 46 5.95 12.10 2.98
N GLY A 47 5.43 12.87 2.02
CA GLY A 47 4.98 14.25 2.23
C GLY A 47 6.10 15.30 2.16
N TRP A 48 7.36 14.91 2.01
CA TRP A 48 8.42 15.85 1.64
C TRP A 48 8.25 16.32 0.19
N SER A 49 8.90 17.41 -0.19
CA SER A 49 8.88 17.87 -1.58
C SER A 49 10.19 18.50 -2.04
N ILE A 50 10.46 18.34 -3.34
CA ILE A 50 11.45 19.10 -4.09
C ILE A 50 10.70 20.16 -4.89
N VAL A 51 11.02 21.43 -4.67
CA VAL A 51 10.37 22.58 -5.33
C VAL A 51 11.38 23.26 -6.24
N LEU A 52 11.05 23.39 -7.52
CA LEU A 52 11.93 23.96 -8.53
C LEU A 52 11.53 25.39 -8.87
N TYR A 53 12.52 26.26 -8.97
CA TYR A 53 12.36 27.70 -9.10
C TYR A 53 13.06 28.23 -10.35
N ASN A 54 12.36 29.11 -11.08
CA ASN A 54 12.94 29.88 -12.18
C ASN A 54 13.53 31.17 -11.60
N GLY A 55 14.84 31.36 -11.67
CA GLY A 55 15.50 32.54 -11.08
C GLY A 55 15.51 33.76 -11.98
N SER A 56 14.95 33.69 -13.20
CA SER A 56 14.66 34.86 -14.04
C SER A 56 13.31 35.50 -13.71
N THR A 57 12.35 34.71 -13.23
CA THR A 57 11.01 35.16 -12.82
C THR A 57 10.79 35.11 -11.31
N ASP A 58 11.76 34.55 -10.56
CA ASP A 58 11.76 34.31 -9.13
C ASP A 58 10.63 33.38 -8.62
N VAL A 59 9.93 32.65 -9.50
CA VAL A 59 8.75 31.84 -9.13
C VAL A 59 8.96 30.33 -9.30
N VAL A 60 8.16 29.55 -8.57
CA VAL A 60 8.07 28.09 -8.72
C VAL A 60 7.58 27.71 -10.12
N TYR A 61 8.23 26.74 -10.75
CA TYR A 61 7.76 26.16 -12.02
C TYR A 61 7.36 24.68 -11.91
N ASP A 62 7.86 23.96 -10.91
CA ASP A 62 7.48 22.56 -10.67
C ASP A 62 7.63 22.19 -9.19
N THR A 63 6.89 21.16 -8.76
CA THR A 63 6.97 20.60 -7.41
C THR A 63 6.76 19.09 -7.47
N THR A 64 7.74 18.34 -6.99
CA THR A 64 7.66 16.89 -6.84
C THR A 64 7.40 16.55 -5.37
N THR A 65 6.23 15.99 -5.07
CA THR A 65 5.96 15.38 -3.75
C THR A 65 6.61 14.00 -3.68
N LEU A 66 7.29 13.73 -2.58
CA LEU A 66 8.01 12.48 -2.32
C LEU A 66 7.13 11.50 -1.54
N SER A 67 7.35 10.22 -1.82
CA SER A 67 6.77 9.10 -1.08
C SER A 67 7.71 7.90 -1.16
N GLY A 68 7.88 7.22 -0.03
CA GLY A 68 8.81 6.10 0.10
C GLY A 68 9.90 6.36 1.13
N VAL A 69 10.74 5.35 1.32
CA VAL A 69 11.85 5.34 2.28
C VAL A 69 13.20 5.39 1.58
N VAL A 70 14.17 6.00 2.25
CA VAL A 70 15.55 6.06 1.75
C VAL A 70 16.19 4.67 1.86
N SER A 71 16.75 4.18 0.76
CA SER A 71 17.41 2.87 0.73
C SER A 71 18.65 2.81 1.63
N ALA A 72 19.24 1.61 1.77
CA ALA A 72 20.52 1.42 2.47
C ALA A 72 21.69 2.21 1.86
N ALA A 73 21.54 2.79 0.66
CA ALA A 73 22.53 3.68 0.06
C ALA A 73 22.67 5.03 0.81
N GLY A 74 21.66 5.43 1.60
CA GLY A 74 21.65 6.72 2.32
C GLY A 74 21.42 7.93 1.41
N ALA A 75 20.89 7.72 0.21
CA ALA A 75 20.48 8.74 -0.73
C ALA A 75 19.41 8.19 -1.67
N PHE A 76 18.68 9.09 -2.34
CA PHE A 76 17.74 8.73 -3.39
C PHE A 76 17.74 9.75 -4.52
N THR A 77 17.40 9.30 -5.73
CA THR A 77 17.34 10.14 -6.93
C THR A 77 15.90 10.34 -7.41
N VAL A 78 15.59 11.59 -7.77
CA VAL A 78 14.39 11.98 -8.52
C VAL A 78 14.81 12.32 -9.95
N THR A 79 14.28 11.58 -10.93
CA THR A 79 14.56 11.80 -12.36
C THR A 79 13.49 12.66 -13.00
N TYR A 80 13.90 13.53 -13.92
CA TYR A 80 13.03 14.43 -14.65
C TYR A 80 12.94 14.02 -16.14
N PRO A 81 11.82 14.31 -16.82
CA PRO A 81 11.75 14.16 -18.27
C PRO A 81 12.75 15.11 -18.95
N SER A 82 13.12 14.86 -20.20
CA SER A 82 14.01 15.76 -20.94
C SER A 82 13.51 17.20 -21.02
N ASN A 83 14.40 18.16 -20.73
CA ASN A 83 14.13 19.58 -20.47
C ASN A 83 13.16 19.78 -19.30
N GLY A 84 13.28 18.93 -18.28
CA GLY A 84 12.46 18.97 -17.07
C GLY A 84 13.02 19.91 -16.02
N LEU A 85 14.35 20.03 -15.95
CA LEU A 85 15.02 21.11 -15.23
C LEU A 85 15.30 22.25 -16.21
N GLN A 86 15.35 23.49 -15.71
CA GLN A 86 15.59 24.66 -16.54
C GLN A 86 17.07 25.05 -16.53
N ASN A 87 17.58 25.47 -17.69
CA ASN A 87 18.97 25.91 -17.82
C ASN A 87 19.00 27.42 -17.57
N GLY A 88 19.19 27.84 -16.32
CA GLY A 88 19.11 29.24 -15.94
C GLY A 88 20.30 29.78 -15.15
N SER A 89 20.66 31.02 -15.47
CA SER A 89 21.56 31.88 -14.69
C SER A 89 20.75 33.02 -14.02
N PRO A 90 20.23 32.81 -12.81
CA PRO A 90 20.16 31.56 -12.06
C PRO A 90 18.82 30.83 -12.21
N ASP A 91 18.80 29.54 -11.84
CA ASP A 91 17.61 28.77 -11.45
C ASP A 91 17.91 28.04 -10.11
N GLY A 92 16.91 27.41 -9.48
CA GLY A 92 17.12 26.82 -8.16
C GLY A 92 16.17 25.70 -7.74
N MET A 93 16.49 25.12 -6.59
CA MET A 93 15.81 23.96 -5.99
C MET A 93 15.72 24.13 -4.48
N ALA A 94 14.56 23.82 -3.91
CA ALA A 94 14.34 23.79 -2.47
C ALA A 94 13.88 22.39 -2.02
N LEU A 95 14.45 21.92 -0.91
CA LEU A 95 14.00 20.73 -0.21
C LEU A 95 13.10 21.16 0.96
N VAL A 96 11.88 20.64 1.01
CA VAL A 96 10.83 21.09 1.93
C VAL A 96 10.26 19.89 2.68
N ASP A 97 10.16 20.01 4.00
CA ASP A 97 9.61 18.95 4.86
C ASP A 97 8.07 18.93 4.86
N PRO A 98 7.41 17.90 5.44
CA PRO A 98 5.94 17.80 5.50
C PRO A 98 5.27 18.93 6.29
N SER A 99 6.02 19.68 7.10
CA SER A 99 5.53 20.86 7.83
C SER A 99 5.60 22.15 7.00
N SER A 100 5.97 22.04 5.72
CA SER A 100 6.24 23.16 4.80
C SER A 100 7.45 24.03 5.22
N THR A 101 8.40 23.46 5.97
CA THR A 101 9.65 24.13 6.32
C THR A 101 10.70 23.87 5.24
N VAL A 102 11.34 24.94 4.76
CA VAL A 102 12.46 24.83 3.81
C VAL A 102 13.71 24.38 4.54
N ILE A 103 14.21 23.20 4.19
CA ILE A 103 15.40 22.57 4.77
C ILE A 103 16.66 23.05 4.07
N GLU A 104 16.63 23.14 2.74
CA GLU A 104 17.74 23.65 1.94
C GLU A 104 17.18 24.42 0.74
N PHE A 105 17.79 25.55 0.37
CA PHE A 105 17.44 26.32 -0.83
C PHE A 105 18.70 26.70 -1.59
N LEU A 106 18.93 25.99 -2.69
CA LEU A 106 20.11 26.13 -3.54
C LEU A 106 19.76 26.72 -4.90
N SER A 107 20.74 27.33 -5.53
CA SER A 107 20.69 27.78 -6.92
C SER A 107 21.96 27.41 -7.66
N TYR A 108 21.91 27.43 -8.98
CA TYR A 108 23.07 27.32 -9.84
C TYR A 108 23.19 28.55 -10.74
N GLU A 109 24.44 28.87 -11.11
CA GLU A 109 24.79 30.00 -11.97
C GLU A 109 24.38 31.38 -11.41
N GLY A 110 24.30 31.49 -10.08
CA GLY A 110 24.01 32.73 -9.36
C GLY A 110 23.00 32.54 -8.24
N THR A 111 22.58 33.65 -7.62
CA THR A 111 21.59 33.69 -6.53
C THR A 111 20.38 34.53 -6.92
N PHE A 112 19.21 34.19 -6.39
CA PHE A 112 17.98 34.97 -6.51
C PHE A 112 17.17 34.89 -5.22
N THR A 113 16.12 35.70 -5.10
CA THR A 113 15.20 35.66 -3.95
C THR A 113 13.85 35.19 -4.44
N ALA A 114 13.36 34.06 -3.94
CA ALA A 114 12.09 33.52 -4.38
C ALA A 114 10.93 34.49 -4.09
N ALA A 115 10.06 34.69 -5.08
CA ALA A 115 8.88 35.53 -5.01
C ALA A 115 7.65 34.75 -4.49
N ASP A 116 7.61 33.42 -4.66
CA ASP A 116 6.52 32.55 -4.20
C ASP A 116 7.00 31.16 -3.72
N GLY A 117 6.04 30.26 -3.48
CA GLY A 117 6.29 28.92 -2.95
C GLY A 117 6.80 28.89 -1.50
N PRO A 118 7.23 27.71 -1.01
CA PRO A 118 7.71 27.56 0.37
C PRO A 118 8.94 28.41 0.71
N ALA A 119 9.79 28.72 -0.28
CA ALA A 119 10.97 29.58 -0.10
C ALA A 119 10.70 31.09 -0.28
N ALA A 120 9.43 31.53 -0.40
CA ALA A 120 9.10 32.93 -0.63
C ALA A 120 9.80 33.89 0.34
N GLY A 121 10.56 34.85 -0.20
CA GLY A 121 11.34 35.83 0.55
C GLY A 121 12.71 35.34 1.03
N MET A 122 13.07 34.07 0.79
CA MET A 122 14.41 33.53 1.05
C MET A 122 15.32 33.78 -0.15
N THR A 123 16.58 34.11 0.10
CA THR A 123 17.63 34.17 -0.93
C THR A 123 18.31 32.82 -1.04
N SER A 124 18.44 32.29 -2.25
CA SER A 124 19.11 31.02 -2.53
C SER A 124 20.61 31.09 -2.29
N THR A 125 21.22 29.93 -2.02
CA THR A 125 22.67 29.76 -1.96
C THR A 125 23.18 29.15 -3.27
N ASP A 126 24.03 29.87 -3.99
CA ASP A 126 24.65 29.38 -5.22
C ASP A 126 25.60 28.20 -4.92
N ILE A 127 25.46 27.10 -5.66
CA ILE A 127 26.33 25.92 -5.55
C ILE A 127 27.74 26.21 -6.07
N GLY A 128 27.92 27.23 -6.91
CA GLY A 128 29.24 27.74 -7.32
C GLY A 128 29.96 26.91 -8.39
N VAL A 129 29.30 25.87 -8.92
CA VAL A 129 29.68 25.09 -10.10
C VAL A 129 28.49 25.04 -11.05
N SER A 130 28.75 24.79 -12.33
CA SER A 130 27.71 24.80 -13.35
C SER A 130 27.96 23.72 -14.40
N GLU A 131 26.87 23.32 -15.05
CA GLU A 131 26.93 22.59 -16.31
C GLU A 131 26.86 23.58 -17.48
N SER A 132 26.96 23.06 -18.69
CA SER A 132 26.82 23.84 -19.91
C SER A 132 26.31 22.95 -21.02
N SER A 133 25.86 23.54 -22.11
CA SER A 133 25.62 22.85 -23.39
C SER A 133 26.80 22.05 -23.98
N SER A 134 27.96 22.00 -23.31
CA SER A 134 29.10 21.14 -23.64
C SER A 134 29.42 20.07 -22.60
N THR A 135 28.67 20.00 -21.50
CA THR A 135 28.76 18.92 -20.50
C THR A 135 28.45 17.59 -21.17
N ALA A 136 29.21 16.55 -20.84
CA ALA A 136 28.99 15.22 -21.41
C ALA A 136 27.72 14.59 -20.81
N VAL A 137 26.97 13.86 -21.64
CA VAL A 137 25.84 13.05 -21.14
C VAL A 137 26.37 12.02 -20.13
N GLY A 138 25.80 12.02 -18.93
CA GLY A 138 26.21 11.15 -17.82
C GLY A 138 27.27 11.76 -16.90
N ASP A 139 27.66 13.01 -17.10
CA ASP A 139 28.34 13.80 -16.06
C ASP A 139 27.31 14.60 -15.24
N SER A 140 27.63 14.97 -14.01
CA SER A 140 26.79 15.73 -13.09
C SER A 140 27.62 16.64 -12.16
N LEU A 141 26.95 17.52 -11.43
CA LEU A 141 27.52 18.28 -10.31
C LEU A 141 27.26 17.55 -9.01
N GLN A 142 28.28 17.40 -8.17
CA GLN A 142 28.23 16.53 -6.98
C GLN A 142 28.77 17.25 -5.75
N LYS A 143 28.18 16.98 -4.59
CA LYS A 143 28.62 17.51 -3.29
C LYS A 143 29.61 16.54 -2.64
N VAL A 144 30.88 16.97 -2.50
CA VAL A 144 31.94 16.20 -1.83
C VAL A 144 32.30 16.90 -0.51
N GLY A 145 31.84 16.33 0.61
CA GLY A 145 31.83 17.05 1.88
C GLY A 145 30.82 18.19 1.82
N ASP A 146 31.25 19.42 2.13
CA ASP A 146 30.39 20.62 2.07
C ASP A 146 30.61 21.45 0.79
N THR A 147 31.25 20.90 -0.24
CA THR A 147 31.63 21.63 -1.46
C THR A 147 31.12 20.93 -2.70
N TRP A 148 30.45 21.69 -3.57
CA TRP A 148 30.06 21.22 -4.89
C TRP A 148 31.25 21.22 -5.85
N VAL A 149 31.36 20.15 -6.63
CA VAL A 149 32.40 19.91 -7.64
C VAL A 149 31.76 19.36 -8.91
N GLY A 150 32.51 19.37 -10.01
CA GLY A 150 32.07 18.86 -11.30
C GLY A 150 32.05 19.93 -12.40
N PRO A 151 31.56 19.59 -13.60
CA PRO A 151 30.94 18.30 -13.96
C PRO A 151 31.90 17.09 -13.91
N GLN A 152 31.43 15.93 -13.48
CA GLN A 152 32.17 14.65 -13.47
C GLN A 152 31.20 13.46 -13.60
N PRO A 153 31.65 12.22 -13.90
CA PRO A 153 30.74 11.10 -14.12
C PRO A 153 29.76 10.90 -12.95
N SER A 154 28.46 10.82 -13.27
CA SER A 154 27.38 10.75 -12.28
C SER A 154 27.44 9.49 -11.43
N ASN A 155 26.95 9.61 -10.20
CA ASN A 155 26.89 8.50 -9.24
C ASN A 155 25.54 8.42 -8.49
N PHE A 156 24.48 8.92 -9.13
CA PHE A 156 23.10 8.86 -8.66
C PHE A 156 22.73 7.52 -8.00
N ALA A 157 22.19 7.62 -6.79
CA ALA A 157 21.56 6.53 -6.07
C ALA A 157 20.27 6.06 -6.80
N PRO A 158 19.78 4.84 -6.49
CA PRO A 158 18.41 4.45 -6.86
C PRO A 158 17.35 5.44 -6.34
N GLY A 159 16.12 5.32 -6.85
CA GLY A 159 14.99 6.08 -6.29
C GLY A 159 14.61 5.65 -4.88
N LEU A 160 13.59 6.29 -4.30
CA LEU A 160 13.00 5.86 -3.04
C LEU A 160 12.45 4.44 -3.14
N GLU A 161 12.57 3.69 -2.05
CA GLU A 161 11.98 2.36 -1.92
C GLU A 161 10.55 2.49 -1.36
N THR A 162 9.64 1.61 -1.77
CA THR A 162 8.33 1.54 -1.14
C THR A 162 8.47 1.01 0.28
N PRO A 163 7.84 1.62 1.31
CA PRO A 163 7.87 1.08 2.65
C PRO A 163 7.26 -0.33 2.62
N VAL A 164 7.98 -1.31 3.13
CA VAL A 164 7.44 -2.66 3.32
C VAL A 164 6.60 -2.61 4.59
N ALA A 165 5.35 -3.06 4.53
CA ALA A 165 4.55 -3.20 5.74
C ALA A 165 5.17 -4.33 6.58
N GLU A 166 5.41 -4.05 7.86
CA GLU A 166 6.02 -4.98 8.82
C GLU A 166 4.99 -5.38 9.89
N CYS A 167 5.21 -6.51 10.55
CA CYS A 167 4.37 -6.95 11.67
C CYS A 167 4.89 -6.44 13.01
N ASP A 168 4.88 -5.12 13.18
CA ASP A 168 5.37 -4.44 14.40
C ASP A 168 4.25 -3.77 15.21
N VAL A 169 3.00 -3.84 14.75
CA VAL A 169 1.84 -3.31 15.46
C VAL A 169 1.48 -4.26 16.60
N THR A 170 1.42 -3.73 17.82
CA THR A 170 1.11 -4.52 19.03
C THR A 170 -0.28 -4.25 19.60
N ASP A 171 -0.93 -3.16 19.19
CA ASP A 171 -2.30 -2.82 19.59
C ASP A 171 -3.26 -3.30 18.50
N LEU A 172 -3.69 -4.55 18.62
CA LEU A 172 -4.45 -5.25 17.60
C LEU A 172 -5.95 -5.29 17.97
N THR A 173 -6.78 -5.20 16.94
CA THR A 173 -8.23 -5.43 17.04
C THR A 173 -8.51 -6.88 16.66
N LEU A 174 -9.29 -7.60 17.46
CA LEU A 174 -9.72 -8.96 17.13
C LEU A 174 -10.76 -8.92 16.00
N ILE A 175 -10.72 -9.90 15.09
CA ILE A 175 -11.70 -10.04 14.01
C ILE A 175 -13.11 -10.23 14.57
N SER A 176 -13.27 -10.93 15.69
CA SER A 176 -14.55 -11.01 16.42
C SER A 176 -15.15 -9.65 16.80
N ALA A 177 -14.31 -8.64 17.07
CA ALA A 177 -14.75 -7.27 17.34
C ALA A 177 -15.05 -6.49 16.05
N VAL A 178 -14.35 -6.79 14.95
CA VAL A 178 -14.64 -6.28 13.59
C VAL A 178 -15.99 -6.78 13.13
N GLN A 179 -16.28 -8.08 13.25
CA GLN A 179 -17.54 -8.70 12.84
C GLN A 179 -18.68 -8.33 13.80
N GLY A 180 -18.48 -8.57 15.11
CA GLY A 180 -19.54 -8.46 16.10
C GLY A 180 -20.64 -9.54 15.94
N PRO A 181 -21.70 -9.49 16.77
CA PRO A 181 -22.77 -10.50 16.77
C PRO A 181 -24.00 -10.13 15.92
N GLY A 182 -23.98 -8.99 15.24
CA GLY A 182 -25.07 -8.49 14.40
C GLY A 182 -24.74 -8.66 12.92
N SER A 183 -25.71 -8.39 12.04
CA SER A 183 -25.55 -8.50 10.57
C SER A 183 -24.76 -7.35 9.92
N SER A 184 -23.93 -6.67 10.70
CA SER A 184 -23.13 -5.51 10.29
C SER A 184 -22.15 -5.21 11.40
N SER A 185 -20.93 -4.83 11.02
CA SER A 185 -19.87 -4.47 11.95
C SER A 185 -20.30 -3.36 12.93
N PRO A 186 -20.04 -3.51 14.23
CA PRO A 186 -20.25 -2.44 15.22
C PRO A 186 -19.24 -1.29 15.07
N ILE A 187 -18.17 -1.48 14.29
CA ILE A 187 -17.06 -0.54 14.13
C ILE A 187 -16.80 -0.14 12.68
N SER A 188 -17.79 -0.31 11.79
CA SER A 188 -17.73 0.17 10.41
C SER A 188 -17.34 1.66 10.33
N GLY A 189 -16.43 1.98 9.40
CA GLY A 189 -15.82 3.29 9.20
C GLY A 189 -14.65 3.60 10.14
N SER A 190 -14.19 2.61 10.92
CA SER A 190 -13.00 2.76 11.77
C SER A 190 -11.80 2.10 11.12
N ASP A 191 -10.63 2.74 11.22
CA ASP A 191 -9.34 2.10 10.92
C ASP A 191 -8.96 1.12 12.04
N VAL A 192 -8.58 -0.08 11.64
CA VAL A 192 -8.12 -1.15 12.54
C VAL A 192 -6.80 -1.73 12.04
N THR A 193 -6.07 -2.40 12.93
CA THR A 193 -5.06 -3.39 12.54
C THR A 193 -5.43 -4.72 13.16
N VAL A 194 -5.51 -5.77 12.35
CA VAL A 194 -5.77 -7.14 12.78
C VAL A 194 -4.56 -8.02 12.45
N GLU A 195 -4.30 -9.02 13.27
CA GLU A 195 -3.34 -10.10 12.98
C GLU A 195 -4.14 -11.39 12.78
N ALA A 196 -3.90 -12.12 11.69
CA ALA A 196 -4.69 -13.29 11.37
C ALA A 196 -4.01 -14.23 10.36
N SER A 197 -4.53 -15.45 10.28
CA SER A 197 -4.06 -16.48 9.34
C SER A 197 -4.82 -16.42 8.02
N VAL A 198 -4.10 -16.42 6.88
CA VAL A 198 -4.69 -16.44 5.54
C VAL A 198 -5.35 -17.80 5.25
N THR A 199 -6.66 -17.84 5.08
CA THR A 199 -7.40 -19.10 4.85
C THR A 199 -7.69 -19.40 3.38
N ALA A 200 -7.84 -18.37 2.55
CA ALA A 200 -8.07 -18.47 1.11
C ALA A 200 -7.62 -17.20 0.37
N ILE A 201 -7.14 -17.33 -0.87
CA ILE A 201 -6.66 -16.22 -1.70
C ILE A 201 -7.49 -16.18 -3.00
N TYR A 202 -8.10 -15.03 -3.30
CA TYR A 202 -9.01 -14.85 -4.43
C TYR A 202 -8.64 -13.63 -5.29
N PRO A 203 -7.56 -13.69 -6.10
CA PRO A 203 -7.11 -12.55 -6.90
C PRO A 203 -8.17 -12.06 -7.89
N ASP A 204 -9.00 -12.95 -8.43
CA ASP A 204 -10.12 -12.60 -9.33
C ASP A 204 -11.25 -11.82 -8.63
N LEU A 205 -11.35 -11.95 -7.30
CA LEU A 205 -12.24 -11.13 -6.46
C LEU A 205 -11.53 -9.90 -5.88
N GLY A 206 -10.25 -9.73 -6.17
CA GLY A 206 -9.44 -8.62 -5.68
C GLY A 206 -9.13 -8.69 -4.19
N GLY A 207 -9.06 -9.88 -3.58
CA GLY A 207 -8.77 -9.98 -2.15
C GLY A 207 -8.51 -11.40 -1.64
N PHE A 208 -8.47 -11.55 -0.33
CA PHE A 208 -8.20 -12.80 0.37
C PHE A 208 -8.99 -12.88 1.68
N MET A 209 -9.17 -14.09 2.20
CA MET A 209 -9.82 -14.34 3.49
C MET A 209 -8.75 -14.54 4.56
N VAL A 210 -8.93 -13.90 5.70
CA VAL A 210 -8.16 -14.18 6.91
C VAL A 210 -9.08 -14.64 8.03
N GLN A 211 -8.54 -15.42 8.95
CA GLN A 211 -9.28 -15.88 10.13
C GLN A 211 -8.38 -15.82 11.37
N GLU A 212 -8.98 -15.42 12.49
CA GLU A 212 -8.33 -15.27 13.79
C GLU A 212 -7.57 -16.56 14.19
N GLU A 213 -6.40 -16.38 14.78
CA GLU A 213 -5.59 -17.49 15.26
C GLU A 213 -6.25 -18.14 16.50
N PRO A 214 -6.04 -19.46 16.74
CA PRO A 214 -6.67 -20.15 17.87
C PRO A 214 -6.38 -19.56 19.27
N GLY A 215 -5.35 -18.72 19.39
CA GLY A 215 -4.99 -18.02 20.64
C GLY A 215 -5.89 -16.82 20.95
N ASP A 216 -6.48 -16.22 19.93
CA ASP A 216 -7.08 -14.88 19.99
C ASP A 216 -8.59 -14.87 19.67
N VAL A 217 -9.15 -16.05 19.34
CA VAL A 217 -10.61 -16.25 19.25
C VAL A 217 -11.33 -15.88 20.55
N ASP A 218 -12.48 -15.21 20.45
CA ASP A 218 -13.25 -14.76 21.62
C ASP A 218 -14.06 -15.90 22.27
N GLY A 219 -14.18 -17.03 21.58
CA GLY A 219 -14.92 -18.23 21.99
C GLY A 219 -16.44 -18.08 21.94
N LEU A 220 -16.96 -16.99 21.38
CA LEU A 220 -18.39 -16.71 21.21
C LEU A 220 -18.85 -17.26 19.87
N ARG A 221 -19.81 -18.20 19.91
CA ARG A 221 -20.38 -18.78 18.69
C ARG A 221 -21.34 -17.85 17.94
N SER A 222 -21.52 -16.62 18.42
CA SER A 222 -22.42 -15.61 17.87
C SER A 222 -21.71 -14.58 16.99
N SER A 223 -20.39 -14.52 17.02
CA SER A 223 -19.53 -13.69 16.18
C SER A 223 -18.77 -14.59 15.19
N SER A 224 -18.37 -14.01 14.07
CA SER A 224 -17.43 -14.66 13.16
C SER A 224 -15.99 -14.28 13.51
N GLU A 225 -15.07 -15.19 13.23
CA GLU A 225 -13.61 -14.99 13.35
C GLU A 225 -12.94 -14.80 11.99
N GLY A 226 -13.71 -14.83 10.89
CA GLY A 226 -13.21 -14.66 9.52
C GLY A 226 -13.59 -13.31 8.96
N VAL A 227 -12.75 -12.73 8.11
CA VAL A 227 -13.04 -11.49 7.38
C VAL A 227 -12.38 -11.48 6.01
N PHE A 228 -13.03 -10.84 5.03
CA PHE A 228 -12.46 -10.61 3.72
C PHE A 228 -11.60 -9.34 3.73
N VAL A 229 -10.45 -9.38 3.09
CA VAL A 229 -9.50 -8.27 2.98
C VAL A 229 -9.34 -7.89 1.51
N THR A 230 -9.56 -6.61 1.22
CA THR A 230 -9.23 -6.00 -0.08
C THR A 230 -7.89 -5.28 0.07
N PRO A 231 -6.78 -5.77 -0.51
CA PRO A 231 -5.49 -5.11 -0.40
C PRO A 231 -5.38 -3.87 -1.30
N PRO A 232 -4.35 -3.02 -1.08
CA PRO A 232 -4.07 -1.88 -1.94
C PRO A 232 -3.92 -2.27 -3.41
N SER A 233 -4.22 -1.34 -4.32
CA SER A 233 -4.04 -1.56 -5.76
C SER A 233 -2.59 -1.93 -6.08
N GLY A 234 -2.39 -3.00 -6.86
CA GLY A 234 -1.05 -3.47 -7.24
C GLY A 234 -0.41 -4.43 -6.23
N PHE A 235 -1.15 -4.85 -5.20
CA PHE A 235 -0.70 -5.89 -4.27
C PHE A 235 -0.30 -7.18 -4.99
N ASP A 236 0.85 -7.73 -4.60
CA ASP A 236 1.37 -8.98 -5.15
C ASP A 236 0.78 -10.18 -4.40
N PHE A 237 -0.27 -10.79 -4.93
CA PHE A 237 -0.88 -11.97 -4.34
C PHE A 237 0.04 -13.20 -4.29
N ASP A 238 1.11 -13.24 -5.10
CA ASP A 238 2.10 -14.34 -5.04
C ASP A 238 3.01 -14.23 -3.79
N SER A 239 2.96 -13.09 -3.07
CA SER A 239 3.63 -12.92 -1.77
C SER A 239 2.91 -13.63 -0.63
N LEU A 240 1.66 -14.07 -0.81
CA LEU A 240 0.87 -14.77 0.20
C LEU A 240 0.84 -16.28 -0.06
N SER A 241 0.90 -17.03 1.03
CA SER A 241 0.60 -18.46 1.09
C SER A 241 -0.53 -18.72 2.08
N ARG A 242 -1.22 -19.84 1.85
CA ARG A 242 -2.26 -20.29 2.79
C ARG A 242 -1.60 -20.58 4.14
N PHE A 243 -2.21 -20.04 5.19
CA PHE A 243 -1.82 -20.08 6.59
C PHE A 243 -0.68 -19.15 6.99
N ASP A 244 -0.22 -18.27 6.10
CA ASP A 244 0.65 -17.17 6.51
C ASP A 244 -0.06 -16.31 7.55
N ILE A 245 0.70 -15.87 8.55
CA ILE A 245 0.24 -14.84 9.48
C ILE A 245 0.48 -13.49 8.84
N VAL A 246 -0.55 -12.66 8.84
CA VAL A 246 -0.51 -11.31 8.28
C VAL A 246 -1.01 -10.31 9.29
N GLN A 247 -0.39 -9.12 9.29
CA GLN A 247 -1.00 -7.92 9.88
C GLN A 247 -1.65 -7.09 8.77
N VAL A 248 -2.93 -6.78 8.94
CA VAL A 248 -3.74 -6.03 7.97
C VAL A 248 -4.21 -4.74 8.62
N THR A 249 -3.82 -3.61 8.06
CA THR A 249 -4.24 -2.28 8.50
C THR A 249 -5.17 -1.66 7.47
N GLY A 250 -6.36 -1.24 7.88
CA GLY A 250 -7.35 -0.68 6.97
C GLY A 250 -8.66 -0.26 7.61
N GLU A 251 -9.56 0.29 6.79
CA GLU A 251 -10.90 0.70 7.20
C GLU A 251 -11.85 -0.50 7.18
N VAL A 252 -12.67 -0.64 8.22
CA VAL A 252 -13.74 -1.65 8.26
C VAL A 252 -14.95 -1.16 7.46
N GLU A 253 -15.39 -1.93 6.48
CA GLU A 253 -16.48 -1.58 5.59
C GLU A 253 -17.55 -2.68 5.45
N GLU A 254 -18.75 -2.24 5.06
CA GLU A 254 -19.85 -3.12 4.66
C GLU A 254 -19.96 -3.10 3.13
N ASN A 255 -19.73 -4.23 2.49
CA ASN A 255 -19.77 -4.33 1.04
C ASN A 255 -20.60 -5.53 0.59
N PHE A 256 -21.60 -5.28 -0.26
CA PHE A 256 -22.58 -6.27 -0.70
C PHE A 256 -23.29 -7.05 0.45
N GLY A 257 -23.32 -6.47 1.65
CA GLY A 257 -23.91 -7.09 2.84
C GLY A 257 -22.96 -8.01 3.62
N ASN A 258 -21.65 -7.92 3.37
CA ASN A 258 -20.61 -8.61 4.12
C ASN A 258 -19.71 -7.58 4.82
N THR A 259 -19.16 -7.95 5.98
CA THR A 259 -18.11 -7.19 6.66
C THR A 259 -16.75 -7.49 6.03
N GLN A 260 -15.99 -6.45 5.66
CA GLN A 260 -14.65 -6.57 5.08
C GLN A 260 -13.70 -5.47 5.56
N ILE A 261 -12.40 -5.63 5.31
CA ILE A 261 -11.38 -4.60 5.55
C ILE A 261 -10.85 -4.10 4.21
N ASP A 262 -10.95 -2.79 3.94
CA ASP A 262 -10.24 -2.12 2.84
C ASP A 262 -8.85 -1.72 3.33
N ALA A 263 -7.86 -2.56 3.01
CA ALA A 263 -6.54 -2.47 3.59
C ALA A 263 -5.71 -1.38 2.91
N SER A 264 -5.14 -0.50 3.73
CA SER A 264 -4.10 0.44 3.34
C SER A 264 -2.71 -0.20 3.35
N ALA A 265 -2.52 -1.24 4.16
CA ALA A 265 -1.29 -2.01 4.24
C ALA A 265 -1.57 -3.47 4.62
N VAL A 266 -0.77 -4.38 4.07
CA VAL A 266 -0.76 -5.80 4.41
C VAL A 266 0.68 -6.23 4.58
N ALA A 267 1.04 -6.65 5.80
CA ALA A 267 2.35 -7.18 6.15
C ALA A 267 2.26 -8.70 6.28
N VAL A 268 3.20 -9.44 5.69
CA VAL A 268 3.36 -10.89 5.93
C VAL A 268 4.37 -11.07 7.04
N CYS A 269 3.95 -11.66 8.15
CA CYS A 269 4.78 -11.78 9.34
C CYS A 269 5.83 -12.88 9.18
N ASP A 270 7.02 -12.65 9.71
CA ASP A 270 8.06 -13.69 9.84
C ASP A 270 7.70 -14.63 11.02
N ALA A 271 6.62 -15.38 10.83
CA ALA A 271 6.06 -16.34 11.78
C ALA A 271 5.83 -17.69 11.09
N ASP A 272 5.86 -18.77 11.87
CA ASP A 272 5.50 -20.09 11.35
C ASP A 272 4.01 -20.10 10.94
N PRO A 273 3.63 -20.66 9.76
CA PRO A 273 2.24 -20.72 9.33
C PRO A 273 1.32 -21.40 10.36
N VAL A 274 0.15 -20.81 10.60
CA VAL A 274 -0.84 -21.31 11.57
C VAL A 274 -2.04 -21.89 10.83
N GLU A 275 -2.12 -23.22 10.82
CA GLU A 275 -3.24 -23.93 10.21
C GLU A 275 -4.54 -23.73 11.01
N ILE A 276 -5.56 -23.20 10.34
CA ILE A 276 -6.90 -23.04 10.88
C ILE A 276 -7.72 -24.30 10.62
N ALA A 277 -8.19 -24.94 11.70
CA ALA A 277 -9.09 -26.08 11.60
C ALA A 277 -10.46 -25.63 11.08
N PRO A 278 -11.02 -26.26 10.03
CA PRO A 278 -12.31 -25.88 9.49
C PRO A 278 -13.44 -26.18 10.49
N GLU A 279 -14.40 -25.28 10.60
CA GLU A 279 -15.55 -25.48 11.49
C GLU A 279 -16.70 -26.23 10.79
N ALA A 280 -17.33 -27.14 11.53
CA ALA A 280 -18.47 -27.88 11.01
C ALA A 280 -19.67 -26.97 10.72
N PHE A 281 -20.15 -27.00 9.48
CA PHE A 281 -21.35 -26.28 9.03
C PHE A 281 -22.39 -27.25 8.46
N SER A 282 -23.66 -27.02 8.79
CA SER A 282 -24.77 -27.89 8.37
C SER A 282 -25.99 -27.10 7.94
N LEU A 283 -26.61 -27.52 6.84
CA LEU A 283 -27.88 -27.04 6.34
C LEU A 283 -29.06 -27.87 6.90
N PRO A 284 -30.26 -27.27 7.07
CA PRO A 284 -30.56 -25.85 6.88
C PRO A 284 -29.93 -24.98 7.98
N ALA A 285 -29.50 -23.78 7.60
CA ALA A 285 -28.91 -22.77 8.47
C ALA A 285 -29.58 -21.42 8.21
N GLY A 286 -30.14 -20.81 9.26
CA GLY A 286 -30.76 -19.49 9.18
C GLY A 286 -29.71 -18.37 9.12
N SER A 287 -30.18 -17.13 9.13
CA SER A 287 -29.30 -15.95 9.05
C SER A 287 -28.27 -15.92 10.17
N ASN A 288 -28.67 -16.19 11.42
CA ASN A 288 -27.77 -16.10 12.57
C ASN A 288 -26.67 -17.17 12.52
N GLU A 289 -26.99 -18.40 12.07
CA GLU A 289 -26.00 -19.46 11.93
C GLU A 289 -25.00 -19.18 10.80
N ARG A 290 -25.42 -18.46 9.76
CA ARG A 290 -24.56 -18.05 8.64
C ARG A 290 -23.69 -16.86 9.00
N GLU A 291 -24.29 -15.86 9.64
CA GLU A 291 -23.62 -14.65 10.14
C GLU A 291 -22.44 -15.02 11.04
N ALA A 292 -22.68 -15.91 12.00
CA ALA A 292 -21.65 -16.34 12.93
C ALA A 292 -20.50 -17.13 12.26
N ARG A 293 -20.59 -17.44 10.96
CA ARG A 293 -19.57 -18.16 10.19
C ARG A 293 -19.16 -17.41 8.92
N GLU A 294 -19.53 -16.14 8.80
CA GLU A 294 -19.18 -15.34 7.63
C GLU A 294 -17.66 -15.24 7.46
N GLY A 295 -17.14 -15.56 6.28
CA GLY A 295 -15.70 -15.51 6.02
C GLY A 295 -14.86 -16.59 6.72
N MET A 296 -15.45 -17.44 7.58
CA MET A 296 -14.72 -18.53 8.24
C MET A 296 -14.52 -19.73 7.32
N LEU A 297 -13.42 -20.45 7.53
CA LEU A 297 -13.20 -21.75 6.92
C LEU A 297 -14.17 -22.78 7.52
N VAL A 298 -15.10 -23.26 6.70
CA VAL A 298 -16.10 -24.24 7.10
C VAL A 298 -15.96 -25.57 6.35
N VAL A 299 -16.48 -26.63 6.95
CA VAL A 299 -16.58 -27.96 6.35
C VAL A 299 -17.95 -28.56 6.62
N THR A 300 -18.52 -29.24 5.64
CA THR A 300 -19.75 -30.02 5.82
C THR A 300 -19.51 -31.49 5.50
N THR A 301 -20.19 -32.37 6.25
CA THR A 301 -20.19 -33.82 6.03
C THR A 301 -21.53 -34.32 5.48
N GLN A 302 -22.47 -33.41 5.21
CA GLN A 302 -23.77 -33.75 4.65
C GLN A 302 -23.64 -34.14 3.17
N ASP A 303 -24.46 -35.11 2.75
CA ASP A 303 -24.66 -35.36 1.33
C ASP A 303 -25.41 -34.18 0.72
N LEU A 304 -24.74 -33.47 -0.19
CA LEU A 304 -25.29 -32.29 -0.85
C LEU A 304 -25.72 -32.63 -2.28
N THR A 305 -26.88 -32.10 -2.67
CA THR A 305 -27.41 -32.20 -4.04
C THR A 305 -27.27 -30.87 -4.74
N VAL A 306 -26.69 -30.87 -5.96
CA VAL A 306 -26.69 -29.68 -6.83
C VAL A 306 -28.13 -29.35 -7.21
N THR A 307 -28.59 -28.18 -6.76
CA THR A 307 -29.96 -27.72 -6.97
C THR A 307 -30.03 -26.49 -7.89
N SER A 308 -28.93 -25.77 -8.10
CA SER A 308 -28.88 -24.61 -9.00
C SER A 308 -27.54 -24.53 -9.73
N LEU A 309 -27.60 -24.27 -11.04
CA LEU A 309 -26.45 -24.01 -11.91
C LEU A 309 -26.47 -22.58 -12.48
N PHE A 310 -27.34 -21.71 -11.94
CA PHE A 310 -27.61 -20.39 -12.52
C PHE A 310 -26.36 -19.50 -12.51
N THR A 311 -25.61 -19.50 -11.42
CA THR A 311 -24.38 -18.71 -11.23
C THR A 311 -23.12 -19.41 -11.75
N ALA A 312 -23.17 -20.73 -11.98
CA ALA A 312 -22.01 -21.54 -12.33
C ALA A 312 -21.23 -21.02 -13.55
N TYR A 313 -21.93 -20.61 -14.61
CA TYR A 313 -21.28 -20.12 -15.83
C TYR A 313 -20.69 -18.71 -15.70
N ARG A 314 -21.17 -17.92 -14.73
CA ARG A 314 -20.80 -16.51 -14.58
C ARG A 314 -19.77 -16.30 -13.47
N PHE A 315 -19.87 -17.07 -12.40
CA PHE A 315 -19.08 -16.90 -11.18
C PHE A 315 -18.39 -18.20 -10.74
N GLY A 316 -18.61 -19.32 -11.43
CA GLY A 316 -18.05 -20.63 -11.02
C GLY A 316 -18.82 -21.31 -9.87
N GLU A 317 -19.87 -20.68 -9.36
CA GLU A 317 -20.60 -21.13 -8.16
C GLU A 317 -21.71 -22.15 -8.45
N LEU A 318 -21.80 -23.18 -7.61
CA LEU A 318 -22.86 -24.18 -7.61
C LEU A 318 -23.78 -23.97 -6.41
N GLY A 319 -25.08 -23.86 -6.66
CA GLY A 319 -26.07 -23.90 -5.59
C GLY A 319 -26.34 -25.35 -5.17
N VAL A 320 -26.05 -25.68 -3.92
CA VAL A 320 -26.19 -27.01 -3.33
C VAL A 320 -27.15 -27.02 -2.13
N SER A 321 -27.77 -28.16 -1.86
CA SER A 321 -28.70 -28.33 -0.72
C SER A 321 -28.61 -29.70 -0.07
N ALA A 322 -28.82 -29.74 1.26
CA ALA A 322 -28.94 -30.98 2.01
C ALA A 322 -30.33 -31.64 1.90
N SER A 323 -31.31 -30.97 1.29
CA SER A 323 -32.70 -31.48 1.16
C SER A 323 -33.05 -31.94 -0.26
N GLY A 324 -32.05 -32.24 -1.08
CA GLY A 324 -32.24 -32.62 -2.47
C GLY A 324 -32.44 -31.42 -3.39
N ILE A 325 -33.17 -31.60 -4.50
CA ILE A 325 -33.47 -30.50 -5.42
C ILE A 325 -34.58 -29.63 -4.81
N LEU A 326 -34.25 -28.38 -4.54
CA LEU A 326 -35.18 -27.36 -4.06
C LEU A 326 -36.13 -26.95 -5.20
N ARG A 327 -37.44 -26.99 -4.90
CA ARG A 327 -38.50 -26.63 -5.85
C ARG A 327 -38.76 -25.12 -5.78
N GLN A 328 -39.00 -24.48 -6.93
CA GLN A 328 -39.46 -23.09 -6.92
C GLN A 328 -40.81 -22.99 -6.20
N PRO A 329 -41.00 -22.05 -5.26
CA PRO A 329 -42.22 -21.99 -4.46
C PRO A 329 -43.51 -21.90 -5.28
N SER A 330 -43.47 -21.16 -6.40
CA SER A 330 -44.59 -21.01 -7.34
C SER A 330 -44.96 -22.29 -8.09
N ASP A 331 -44.09 -23.31 -8.11
CA ASP A 331 -44.41 -24.61 -8.70
C ASP A 331 -45.31 -25.47 -7.82
N VAL A 332 -45.41 -25.13 -6.53
CA VAL A 332 -46.08 -25.93 -5.50
C VAL A 332 -47.27 -25.18 -4.90
N PHE A 333 -47.13 -23.86 -4.71
CA PHE A 333 -48.13 -23.00 -4.09
C PHE A 333 -48.47 -21.79 -4.96
N ALA A 334 -49.62 -21.16 -4.68
CA ALA A 334 -49.99 -19.94 -5.39
C ALA A 334 -48.98 -18.80 -5.10
N PRO A 335 -48.56 -18.02 -6.12
CA PRO A 335 -47.63 -16.91 -5.92
C PRO A 335 -48.12 -15.92 -4.85
N GLY A 336 -47.24 -15.53 -3.93
CA GLY A 336 -47.56 -14.62 -2.81
C GLY A 336 -48.41 -15.23 -1.69
N SER A 337 -48.71 -16.54 -1.73
CA SER A 337 -49.36 -17.21 -0.61
C SER A 337 -48.40 -17.38 0.59
N PRO A 338 -48.91 -17.42 1.84
CA PRO A 338 -48.08 -17.68 3.01
C PRO A 338 -47.26 -18.98 2.91
N GLN A 339 -47.80 -20.00 2.23
CA GLN A 339 -47.10 -21.26 1.99
C GLN A 339 -45.95 -21.12 0.98
N ALA A 340 -46.12 -20.28 -0.05
CA ALA A 340 -45.03 -19.99 -0.99
C ALA A 340 -43.88 -19.26 -0.29
N MET A 341 -44.19 -18.25 0.53
CA MET A 341 -43.18 -17.51 1.30
C MET A 341 -42.45 -18.43 2.30
N ALA A 342 -43.18 -19.29 3.02
CA ALA A 342 -42.56 -20.23 3.95
C ALA A 342 -41.63 -21.25 3.27
N LEU A 343 -41.95 -21.67 2.03
CA LEU A 343 -41.06 -22.53 1.24
C LEU A 343 -39.86 -21.77 0.68
N GLU A 344 -40.01 -20.48 0.38
CA GLU A 344 -38.91 -19.60 -0.02
C GLU A 344 -37.88 -19.46 1.12
N ASP A 345 -38.34 -19.16 2.33
CA ASP A 345 -37.48 -19.08 3.53
C ASP A 345 -36.79 -20.44 3.80
N ALA A 346 -37.54 -21.54 3.77
CA ALA A 346 -36.98 -22.87 3.97
C ALA A 346 -35.97 -23.27 2.88
N ASN A 347 -36.16 -22.82 1.64
CA ASN A 347 -35.20 -23.04 0.57
C ASN A 347 -33.93 -22.19 0.78
N ALA A 348 -34.06 -20.94 1.20
CA ALA A 348 -32.93 -20.05 1.48
C ALA A 348 -32.04 -20.63 2.59
N ASP A 349 -32.64 -21.13 3.68
CA ASP A 349 -31.90 -21.75 4.77
C ASP A 349 -31.16 -23.02 4.32
N ASN A 350 -31.66 -23.71 3.28
CA ASN A 350 -31.11 -24.96 2.76
C ASN A 350 -30.26 -24.81 1.49
N LEU A 351 -29.99 -23.59 1.04
CA LEU A 351 -29.17 -23.30 -0.13
C LEU A 351 -27.79 -22.81 0.30
N LEU A 352 -26.73 -23.39 -0.25
CA LEU A 352 -25.36 -22.92 -0.10
C LEU A 352 -24.75 -22.76 -1.49
N PHE A 353 -23.99 -21.69 -1.71
CA PHE A 353 -23.18 -21.53 -2.91
C PHE A 353 -21.74 -21.95 -2.58
N ILE A 354 -21.16 -22.77 -3.45
CA ILE A 354 -19.78 -23.28 -3.38
C ILE A 354 -19.08 -23.15 -4.72
#